data_AF-A0A9C8HWU7-F1
#
_entry.id   AF-A0A9C8HWU7-F1
#
_cell.length_a   1.000
_cell.length_b   1.000
_cell.length_c   1.000
_cell.angle_alpha   90.00
_cell.angle_beta   90.00
_cell.angle_gamma   90.00
#
_symmetry.space_group_name_H-M   'P 1'
#
loop_
_entity.id
_entity.type
_entity.pdbx_description
1 polymer ?
#
loop_
_entity_poly.entity_id
_entity_poly.type
_entity_poly.pdbx_seq_one_letter_code
_entity_poly.pdbx_strand_id
1 'polypeptide(L)'
;LDKDHLLFNCYFKFPDGLPKIHKHDGKPPQAFGIFDDNGRMMVLYTYESNISDGWDSPEVHNNPPELREIALKMGVNILIYALTN
;
A
#
# COMPACT_ATOMS: atom_id res chain seq x y z
N LEU A 1 3.01 -2.82 10.32
CA LEU A 1 3.46 -3.93 9.46
C LEU A 1 4.93 -3.70 9.18
N ASP A 2 5.74 -4.72 9.40
CA ASP A 2 7.16 -4.67 9.02
C ASP A 2 7.31 -4.74 7.49
N LYS A 3 8.42 -4.23 6.95
CA LYS A 3 8.72 -4.27 5.50
C LYS A 3 8.80 -5.70 4.95
N ASP A 4 9.12 -6.67 5.79
CA ASP A 4 9.20 -8.08 5.42
C ASP A 4 7.81 -8.76 5.43
N HIS A 5 6.74 -8.05 5.81
CA HIS A 5 5.38 -8.57 5.76
C HIS A 5 5.00 -9.01 4.34
N LEU A 6 4.25 -10.10 4.22
CA LEU A 6 3.91 -10.73 2.94
C LEU A 6 3.20 -9.78 1.97
N LEU A 7 2.40 -8.84 2.49
CA LEU A 7 1.77 -7.77 1.71
C LEU A 7 2.77 -7.04 0.80
N PHE A 8 4.00 -6.78 1.25
CA PHE A 8 5.02 -6.05 0.49
C PHE A 8 5.84 -6.95 -0.44
N ASN A 9 5.60 -8.27 -0.41
CA ASN A 9 6.48 -9.27 -1.00
C ASN A 9 5.75 -10.37 -1.81
N CYS A 10 4.42 -10.38 -1.85
CA CYS A 10 3.63 -11.46 -2.45
C CYS A 10 3.68 -11.52 -3.99
N TYR A 11 3.79 -10.37 -4.68
CA TYR A 11 3.87 -10.32 -6.14
C TYR A 11 4.90 -9.31 -6.62
N PHE A 12 4.63 -8.01 -6.44
CA PHE A 12 5.65 -6.97 -6.55
C PHE A 12 6.43 -6.85 -5.24
N LYS A 13 7.70 -6.41 -5.35
CA LYS A 13 8.58 -6.24 -4.20
C LYS A 13 8.65 -4.77 -3.80
N PHE A 14 8.34 -4.50 -2.52
CA PHE A 14 8.48 -3.19 -1.89
C PHE A 14 9.46 -3.32 -0.71
N PRO A 15 10.78 -3.27 -0.97
CA PRO A 15 11.80 -3.53 0.05
C PRO A 15 11.78 -2.53 1.21
N ASP A 16 11.19 -1.35 1.00
CA ASP A 16 11.03 -0.31 2.02
C ASP A 16 9.62 -0.30 2.66
N GLY A 17 8.78 -1.29 2.35
CA GLY A 17 7.42 -1.40 2.87
C GLY A 17 6.41 -0.50 2.12
N LEU A 18 5.54 0.18 2.86
CA LEU A 18 4.45 0.97 2.27
C LEU A 18 5.00 2.15 1.45
N PRO A 19 4.70 2.27 0.14
CA PRO A 19 5.14 3.42 -0.64
C PRO A 19 4.40 4.71 -0.22
N LYS A 20 5.08 5.85 -0.33
CA LYS A 20 4.48 7.20 -0.14
C LYS A 20 3.93 7.68 -1.49
N ILE A 21 2.60 7.76 -1.65
CA ILE A 21 1.97 8.15 -2.93
C ILE A 21 1.63 9.64 -2.99
N HIS A 22 1.31 10.26 -1.86
CA HIS A 22 1.04 11.70 -1.80
C HIS A 22 1.63 12.29 -0.52
N LYS A 23 1.89 13.61 -0.52
CA LYS A 23 2.40 14.31 0.65
C LYS A 23 1.25 14.62 1.61
N HIS A 24 1.36 14.07 2.81
CA HIS A 24 0.52 14.38 3.97
C HIS A 24 1.28 15.32 4.92
N ASP A 25 1.38 15.02 6.22
CA ASP A 25 2.07 15.88 7.21
C ASP A 25 3.60 15.81 7.14
N GLY A 26 4.15 15.23 6.07
CA GLY A 26 5.59 15.08 5.86
C GLY A 26 6.24 13.99 6.73
N LYS A 27 5.46 13.14 7.38
CA LYS A 27 5.98 11.99 8.15
C LYS A 27 6.17 10.76 7.25
N PRO A 28 6.98 9.77 7.69
CA PRO A 28 7.15 8.52 6.94
C PRO A 28 5.82 7.76 6.78
N PRO A 29 5.61 7.07 5.64
CA PRO A 29 4.43 6.22 5.45
C PRO A 29 4.47 5.01 6.39
N GLN A 30 3.32 4.62 6.93
CA GLN A 30 3.22 3.45 7.81
C GLN A 30 1.98 2.63 7.46
N ALA A 31 2.11 1.30 7.53
CA ALA A 31 0.98 0.39 7.39
C ALA A 31 0.70 -0.31 8.72
N PHE A 32 -0.57 -0.44 9.06
CA PHE A 32 -1.07 -1.15 10.23
C PHE A 32 -2.06 -2.23 9.78
N GLY A 33 -2.18 -3.28 10.58
CA GLY A 33 -3.08 -4.39 10.31
C GLY A 33 -3.92 -4.72 11.54
N ILE A 34 -5.19 -5.03 11.34
CA ILE A 34 -6.00 -5.77 12.32
C ILE A 34 -6.06 -7.22 11.85
N PHE A 35 -5.76 -8.15 12.75
CA PHE A 35 -5.65 -9.57 12.46
C PHE A 35 -6.76 -10.34 13.19
N ASP A 36 -7.25 -11.42 12.58
CA ASP A 36 -8.13 -12.38 13.25
C ASP A 36 -7.34 -13.35 14.15
N ASP A 37 -8.06 -14.24 14.86
CA ASP A 37 -7.47 -15.22 15.77
C ASP A 37 -6.53 -16.23 15.06
N ASN A 38 -6.61 -16.35 13.73
CA ASN A 38 -5.76 -17.21 12.93
C ASN A 38 -4.55 -16.47 12.35
N GLY A 39 -4.38 -15.18 12.66
CA GLY A 39 -3.29 -14.35 12.16
C GLY A 39 -3.49 -13.83 10.74
N ARG A 40 -4.70 -13.92 10.17
CA ARG A 40 -5.02 -13.34 8.86
C ARG A 40 -5.29 -11.84 9.01
N MET A 41 -4.66 -11.00 8.20
CA MET A 41 -4.94 -9.57 8.22
C MET A 41 -6.31 -9.28 7.59
N MET A 42 -7.23 -8.78 8.40
CA MET A 42 -8.60 -8.47 8.01
C MET A 42 -8.79 -7.01 7.60
N VAL A 43 -7.99 -6.11 8.18
CA VAL A 43 -8.01 -4.68 7.85
C VAL A 43 -6.59 -4.21 7.62
N LEU A 44 -6.35 -3.56 6.47
CA LEU A 44 -5.14 -2.78 6.20
C LEU A 44 -5.46 -1.30 6.43
N TYR A 45 -4.72 -0.67 7.35
CA TYR A 45 -4.81 0.77 7.58
C TYR A 45 -3.49 1.43 7.17
N THR A 46 -3.55 2.33 6.19
CA THR A 46 -2.39 3.10 5.76
C THR A 46 -2.42 4.48 6.42
N TYR A 47 -1.33 4.85 7.06
CA TYR A 47 -1.13 6.13 7.70
C TYR A 47 -0.02 6.87 6.97
N GLU A 48 -0.18 8.18 6.79
CA GLU A 48 0.79 8.99 6.05
C GLU A 48 1.03 8.48 4.63
N SER A 49 0.10 7.73 4.04
CA SER A 49 0.08 7.39 2.62
C SER A 49 -1.30 6.90 2.24
N ASN A 50 -1.80 7.38 1.11
CA ASN A 50 -3.09 6.98 0.56
C ASN A 50 -2.82 6.33 -0.79
N ILE A 51 -2.85 5.00 -0.85
CA ILE A 51 -2.51 4.27 -2.07
C ILE A 51 -3.54 4.55 -3.17
N SER A 52 -4.81 4.73 -2.81
CA SER A 52 -5.90 5.04 -3.75
C SER A 52 -5.70 6.34 -4.53
N ASP A 53 -4.94 7.31 -4.00
CA ASP A 53 -4.68 8.58 -4.68
C ASP A 53 -3.89 8.38 -5.99
N GLY A 54 -3.17 7.27 -6.12
CA GLY A 54 -2.48 6.91 -7.36
C GLY A 54 -3.37 6.14 -8.35
N TRP A 55 -4.54 5.68 -7.93
CA TRP A 55 -5.48 4.91 -8.77
C TRP A 55 -6.51 5.80 -9.48
N ASP A 56 -6.77 6.98 -8.94
CA ASP A 56 -7.66 7.97 -9.54
C ASP A 56 -7.16 8.47 -10.90
N SER A 57 -8.05 9.15 -11.63
CA SER A 57 -7.67 9.87 -12.85
C SER A 57 -6.53 10.87 -12.57
N PRO A 58 -5.57 11.04 -13.50
CA PRO A 58 -4.36 11.84 -13.28
C PRO A 58 -4.64 13.24 -12.70
N GLU A 59 -5.71 13.88 -13.15
CA GLU A 59 -6.10 15.24 -12.82
C GLU A 59 -6.59 15.44 -11.38
N VAL A 60 -6.97 14.38 -10.66
CA VAL A 60 -7.54 14.50 -9.30
C VAL A 60 -6.48 14.91 -8.29
N HIS A 61 -5.35 14.19 -8.29
CA HIS A 61 -4.25 14.42 -7.33
C HIS A 61 -2.97 14.93 -8.00
N ASN A 62 -2.90 14.94 -9.34
CA ASN A 62 -1.74 15.33 -10.12
C ASN A 62 -0.45 14.58 -9.73
N ASN A 63 -0.60 13.33 -9.27
CA ASN A 63 0.53 12.45 -8.99
C ASN A 63 1.24 12.09 -10.31
N PRO A 64 2.58 12.13 -10.36
CA PRO A 64 3.31 11.81 -11.58
C PRO A 64 3.08 10.35 -12.01
N PRO A 65 3.17 10.02 -13.32
CA PRO A 65 2.84 8.70 -13.84
C PRO A 65 3.58 7.54 -13.13
N GLU A 66 4.85 7.73 -12.80
CA GLU A 66 5.68 6.76 -12.06
C GLU A 66 5.11 6.43 -10.68
N LEU A 67 4.57 7.43 -9.97
CA LEU A 67 4.02 7.26 -8.64
C LEU A 67 2.65 6.58 -8.69
N ARG A 68 1.87 6.85 -9.74
CA ARG A 68 0.63 6.14 -10.04
C ARG A 68 0.90 4.66 -10.35
N GLU A 69 1.95 4.36 -11.10
CA GLU A 69 2.35 2.98 -11.37
C GLU A 69 2.75 2.24 -10.07
N ILE A 70 3.51 2.90 -9.19
CA ILE A 70 3.85 2.35 -7.85
C ILE A 70 2.58 2.07 -7.04
N ALA A 71 1.62 3.00 -7.03
CA ALA A 71 0.34 2.81 -6.34
C ALA A 71 -0.45 1.63 -6.90
N LEU A 72 -0.54 1.50 -8.23
CA LEU A 72 -1.23 0.39 -8.88
C LEU A 72 -0.58 -0.95 -8.55
N LYS A 73 0.75 -1.03 -8.56
CA LYS A 73 1.50 -2.24 -8.14
C LYS A 73 1.21 -2.60 -6.69
N MET A 74 1.14 -1.61 -5.80
CA MET A 74 0.77 -1.86 -4.40
C MET A 74 -0.68 -2.35 -4.28
N GLY A 75 -1.59 -1.82 -5.10
CA GLY A 75 -2.97 -2.31 -5.22
C GLY A 75 -3.04 -3.77 -5.66
N VAL A 76 -2.23 -4.19 -6.63
CA VAL A 76 -2.11 -5.60 -7.04
C VAL A 76 -1.67 -6.47 -5.87
N ASN A 77 -0.66 -6.05 -5.10
CA ASN A 77 -0.24 -6.77 -3.90
C ASN A 77 -1.36 -6.88 -2.85
N ILE A 78 -2.14 -5.81 -2.61
CA ILE A 78 -3.28 -5.83 -1.69
C ILE A 78 -4.31 -6.87 -2.13
N LEU A 79 -4.67 -6.88 -3.41
CA LEU A 79 -5.64 -7.84 -3.96
C LEU A 79 -5.11 -9.27 -3.90
N ILE A 80 -3.85 -9.50 -4.29
CA ILE A 80 -3.23 -10.83 -4.23
C ILE A 80 -3.19 -11.32 -2.79
N TYR A 81 -2.74 -10.50 -1.85
CA TYR A 81 -2.72 -10.85 -0.44
C TYR A 81 -4.11 -11.27 0.05
N ALA A 82 -5.15 -10.47 -0.23
CA ALA A 82 -6.52 -10.71 0.21
C ALA A 82 -7.16 -11.96 -0.42
N LEU A 83 -6.76 -12.33 -1.63
CA LEU A 83 -7.35 -13.46 -2.37
C LEU A 83 -6.60 -14.78 -2.18
N THR A 84 -5.34 -14.76 -1.71
CA THR A 84 -4.51 -15.97 -1.63
C THR A 84 -3.98 -16.29 -0.24
N ASN A 85 -4.28 -15.47 0.77
CA ASN A 85 -3.92 -15.67 2.18
C ASN A 85 -5.11 -15.37 3.10
#